data_AF-A0A060CLY9-F1
#
_entry.id   AF-A0A060CLY9-F1
#
_cell.length_a   1.000
_cell.length_b   1.000
_cell.length_c   1.000
_cell.angle_alpha   90.00
_cell.angle_beta   90.00
_cell.angle_gamma   90.00
#
_symmetry.space_group_name_H-M   'P 1'
#
loop_
_entity.id
_entity.type
_entity.pdbx_description
1 polymer ?
#
loop_
_entity_poly.entity_id
_entity_poly.type
_entity_poly.pdbx_seq_one_letter_code
_entity_poly.pdbx_strand_id
1 'polypeptide(L)'
;ADMKRAGTRGSLLFFDVDVYIPKGPVRFGSDDWFDSIEHAIQYAGNIGLKLGITTGPGWTEAGGPWINPEMSMKKLVWAETSVSGRYYHGLLNQPEAKENFYRDIAVLAIPAGLNSAQAIPLDDIIDVSNGLKSDGTLDCTLPAGNWTLLRFGYTSTGSK
;
A
#
# COMPACT_ATOMS: atom_id res chain seq x y z
N ALA A 1 -22.64 -29.82 -16.63
CA ALA A 1 -22.77 -31.21 -17.16
C ALA A 1 -21.57 -31.63 -18.01
N ASP A 2 -21.16 -30.83 -18.99
CA ASP A 2 -20.11 -31.22 -19.95
C ASP A 2 -18.78 -31.57 -19.32
N MET A 3 -18.32 -30.83 -18.31
CA MET A 3 -17.10 -31.14 -17.57
C MET A 3 -17.13 -32.55 -16.95
N LYS A 4 -18.28 -32.95 -16.39
CA LYS A 4 -18.43 -34.29 -15.80
C LYS A 4 -18.42 -35.36 -16.88
N ARG A 5 -19.12 -35.11 -18.00
CA ARG A 5 -19.14 -36.01 -19.17
C ARG A 5 -17.73 -36.20 -19.75
N ALA A 6 -16.93 -35.13 -19.77
CA ALA A 6 -15.54 -35.16 -20.23
C ALA A 6 -14.57 -35.84 -19.24
N GLY A 7 -15.04 -36.26 -18.06
CA GLY A 7 -14.24 -37.01 -17.10
C GLY A 7 -13.49 -36.17 -16.06
N THR A 8 -13.82 -34.87 -15.90
CA THR A 8 -13.23 -34.04 -14.82
C THR A 8 -13.63 -34.60 -13.45
N ARG A 9 -12.63 -34.82 -12.58
CA ARG A 9 -12.81 -35.46 -11.24
C ARG A 9 -12.33 -34.59 -10.06
N GLY A 10 -11.97 -33.34 -10.33
CA GLY A 10 -11.37 -32.43 -9.34
C GLY A 10 -12.25 -31.21 -9.02
N SER A 11 -11.57 -30.09 -8.79
CA SER A 11 -12.18 -28.78 -8.53
C SER A 11 -12.16 -27.89 -9.78
N LEU A 12 -13.21 -27.11 -9.97
CA LEU A 12 -13.19 -25.94 -10.82
C LEU A 12 -12.70 -24.75 -9.97
N LEU A 13 -11.74 -23.99 -10.47
CA LEU A 13 -11.37 -22.70 -9.87
C LEU A 13 -12.13 -21.60 -10.62
N PHE A 14 -12.97 -20.87 -9.90
CA PHE A 14 -13.72 -19.74 -10.44
C PHE A 14 -12.89 -18.46 -10.32
N PHE A 15 -12.82 -17.72 -11.43
CA PHE A 15 -12.20 -16.40 -11.52
C PHE A 15 -13.21 -15.43 -12.10
N ASP A 16 -13.37 -14.27 -11.46
CA ASP A 16 -14.18 -13.17 -11.98
C ASP A 16 -13.28 -12.20 -12.74
N VAL A 17 -13.30 -12.24 -14.07
CA VAL A 17 -12.33 -11.53 -14.92
C VAL A 17 -13.07 -10.71 -15.98
N ASP A 18 -12.59 -9.49 -16.25
CA ASP A 18 -13.17 -8.59 -17.26
C ASP A 18 -12.17 -8.18 -18.36
N VAL A 19 -11.03 -8.87 -18.45
CA VAL A 19 -9.92 -8.48 -19.31
C VAL A 19 -10.18 -8.89 -20.77
N TYR A 20 -10.17 -7.91 -21.67
CA TYR A 20 -10.42 -8.05 -23.12
C TYR A 20 -11.80 -8.59 -23.52
N ILE A 21 -12.78 -8.55 -22.62
CA ILE A 21 -14.16 -8.96 -22.92
C ILE A 21 -15.15 -7.82 -22.59
N PRO A 22 -16.26 -7.70 -23.33
CA PRO A 22 -17.32 -6.78 -22.96
C PRO A 22 -17.87 -7.11 -21.57
N LYS A 23 -18.18 -6.07 -20.78
CA LYS A 23 -18.77 -6.27 -19.45
C LYS A 23 -20.14 -6.93 -19.58
N GLY A 24 -20.32 -8.02 -18.86
CA GLY A 24 -21.60 -8.69 -18.72
C GLY A 24 -22.58 -7.91 -17.83
N PRO A 25 -23.84 -8.36 -17.75
CA PRO A 25 -24.87 -7.70 -16.94
C PRO A 25 -24.68 -7.91 -15.43
N VAL A 26 -23.94 -8.94 -15.02
CA VAL A 26 -23.71 -9.29 -13.62
C VAL A 26 -22.43 -8.61 -13.12
N ARG A 27 -22.53 -7.83 -12.04
CA ARG A 27 -21.41 -7.11 -11.43
C ARG A 27 -20.87 -7.90 -10.23
N PHE A 28 -19.55 -8.02 -10.11
CA PHE A 28 -18.92 -8.63 -8.93
C PHE A 28 -19.48 -8.06 -7.61
N GLY A 29 -19.90 -8.96 -6.72
CA GLY A 29 -20.44 -8.62 -5.40
C GLY A 29 -21.86 -8.06 -5.37
N SER A 30 -22.60 -8.07 -6.50
CA SER A 30 -24.05 -7.80 -6.48
C SER A 30 -24.86 -9.03 -6.08
N ASP A 31 -26.14 -8.85 -5.77
CA ASP A 31 -27.05 -9.97 -5.45
C ASP A 31 -27.09 -11.00 -6.59
N ASP A 32 -27.23 -10.57 -7.85
CA ASP A 32 -27.18 -11.46 -9.03
C ASP A 32 -25.86 -12.27 -9.14
N TRP A 33 -24.75 -11.70 -8.65
CA TRP A 33 -23.46 -12.38 -8.63
C TRP A 33 -23.44 -13.46 -7.54
N PHE A 34 -23.95 -13.14 -6.34
CA PHE A 34 -24.09 -14.11 -5.27
C PHE A 34 -25.04 -15.25 -5.64
N ASP A 35 -26.16 -14.95 -6.29
CA ASP A 35 -27.11 -15.94 -6.81
C ASP A 35 -26.45 -16.88 -7.83
N SER A 36 -25.63 -16.32 -8.74
CA SER A 36 -24.88 -17.09 -9.73
C SER A 36 -23.86 -18.03 -9.07
N ILE A 37 -23.14 -17.55 -8.06
CA ILE A 37 -22.16 -18.35 -7.31
C ILE A 37 -22.85 -19.44 -6.49
N GLU A 38 -23.96 -19.13 -5.81
CA GLU A 38 -24.75 -20.10 -5.07
C GLU A 38 -25.23 -21.22 -6.00
N HIS A 39 -25.81 -20.85 -7.15
CA HIS A 39 -26.23 -21.83 -8.14
C HIS A 39 -25.08 -22.72 -8.62
N ALA A 40 -23.91 -22.14 -8.89
CA ALA A 40 -22.72 -22.86 -9.31
C ALA A 40 -22.21 -23.84 -8.23
N ILE A 41 -22.22 -23.44 -6.96
CA ILE A 41 -21.84 -24.27 -5.81
C ILE A 41 -22.80 -25.46 -5.69
N GLN A 42 -24.10 -25.20 -5.67
CA GLN A 42 -25.14 -26.24 -5.55
C GLN A 42 -25.04 -27.24 -6.72
N TYR A 43 -24.92 -26.73 -7.94
CA TYR A 43 -24.82 -27.57 -9.13
C TYR A 43 -23.54 -28.42 -9.14
N ALA A 44 -22.39 -27.83 -8.79
CA ALA A 44 -21.12 -28.56 -8.68
C ALA A 44 -21.22 -29.70 -7.66
N GLY A 45 -21.80 -29.43 -6.49
CA GLY A 45 -22.06 -30.43 -5.45
C GLY A 45 -22.92 -31.60 -5.97
N ASN A 46 -24.00 -31.30 -6.69
CA ASN A 46 -24.92 -32.30 -7.24
C ASN A 46 -24.25 -33.26 -8.25
N ILE A 47 -23.23 -32.81 -8.97
CA ILE A 47 -22.49 -33.65 -9.94
C ILE A 47 -21.15 -34.17 -9.37
N GLY A 48 -20.90 -33.97 -8.07
CA GLY A 48 -19.69 -34.41 -7.38
C GLY A 48 -18.42 -33.71 -7.87
N LEU A 49 -18.52 -32.44 -8.25
CA LEU A 49 -17.39 -31.53 -8.47
C LEU A 49 -17.23 -30.59 -7.27
N LYS A 50 -16.01 -30.09 -7.07
CA LYS A 50 -15.73 -29.05 -6.07
C LYS A 50 -15.60 -27.69 -6.77
N LEU A 51 -15.99 -26.62 -6.10
CA LEU A 51 -15.75 -25.24 -6.56
C LEU A 51 -14.73 -24.58 -5.62
N GLY A 52 -13.63 -24.08 -6.17
CA GLY A 52 -12.72 -23.16 -5.51
C GLY A 52 -12.98 -21.75 -6.01
N ILE A 53 -12.83 -20.75 -5.13
CA ILE A 53 -12.99 -19.34 -5.45
C ILE A 53 -11.72 -18.62 -4.98
N THR A 54 -11.30 -17.59 -5.72
CA THR A 54 -10.23 -16.69 -5.31
C THR A 54 -10.64 -15.84 -4.11
N THR A 55 -9.65 -15.27 -3.41
CA THR A 55 -9.85 -14.39 -2.25
C THR A 55 -10.52 -13.06 -2.58
N GLY A 56 -10.59 -12.70 -3.86
CA GLY A 56 -11.21 -11.48 -4.37
C GLY A 56 -11.48 -11.58 -5.87
N PRO A 57 -11.98 -10.51 -6.50
CA PRO A 57 -12.16 -10.45 -7.95
C PRO A 57 -10.82 -10.58 -8.68
N GLY A 58 -10.85 -11.01 -9.94
CA GLY A 58 -9.65 -11.23 -10.75
C GLY A 58 -8.98 -12.58 -10.46
N TRP A 59 -7.67 -12.63 -10.70
CA TRP A 59 -6.85 -13.85 -10.57
C TRP A 59 -5.63 -13.71 -9.65
N THR A 60 -5.32 -12.51 -9.17
CA THR A 60 -4.14 -12.25 -8.33
C THR A 60 -4.47 -11.37 -7.13
N GLU A 61 -3.87 -11.78 -6.00
CA GLU A 61 -3.70 -11.05 -4.74
C GLU A 61 -5.00 -10.83 -3.93
N ALA A 62 -5.22 -9.62 -3.44
CA ALA A 62 -6.28 -9.32 -2.49
C ALA A 62 -6.64 -7.83 -2.60
N GLY A 63 -7.21 -7.45 -3.73
CA GLY A 63 -7.69 -6.11 -4.02
C GLY A 63 -9.22 -6.05 -4.01
N GLY A 64 -9.76 -4.85 -3.81
CA GLY A 64 -11.20 -4.63 -3.89
C GLY A 64 -11.58 -3.19 -3.61
N PRO A 65 -12.75 -2.73 -4.11
CA PRO A 65 -13.22 -1.36 -3.90
C PRO A 65 -13.45 -0.99 -2.43
N TRP A 66 -13.50 -1.98 -1.54
CA TRP A 66 -13.60 -1.80 -0.08
C TRP A 66 -12.25 -1.52 0.59
N ILE A 67 -11.13 -1.59 -0.13
CA ILE A 67 -9.78 -1.31 0.40
C ILE A 67 -9.46 0.19 0.26
N ASN A 68 -9.44 0.90 1.38
CA ASN A 68 -9.03 2.30 1.44
C ASN A 68 -7.49 2.43 1.46
N PRO A 69 -6.92 3.61 1.16
CA PRO A 69 -5.47 3.83 1.18
C PRO A 69 -4.80 3.42 2.50
N GLU A 70 -5.53 3.58 3.62
CA GLU A 70 -5.08 3.17 4.96
C GLU A 70 -4.88 1.66 5.12
N MET A 71 -5.60 0.83 4.34
CA MET A 71 -5.54 -0.63 4.39
C MET A 71 -4.68 -1.23 3.25
N SER A 72 -4.41 -0.47 2.19
CA SER A 72 -3.59 -0.94 1.06
C SER A 72 -2.11 -1.13 1.44
N MET A 73 -1.31 -1.70 0.54
CA MET A 73 0.14 -1.79 0.70
C MET A 73 0.74 -0.39 0.88
N LYS A 74 1.80 -0.31 1.68
CA LYS A 74 2.49 0.94 1.99
C LYS A 74 3.87 0.97 1.35
N LYS A 75 4.29 2.17 0.95
CA LYS A 75 5.68 2.47 0.58
C LYS A 75 6.25 3.54 1.50
N LEU A 76 7.54 3.42 1.78
CA LEU A 76 8.30 4.46 2.48
C LEU A 76 8.54 5.63 1.51
N VAL A 77 8.36 6.84 2.02
CA VAL A 77 8.63 8.09 1.31
C VAL A 77 9.38 9.04 2.24
N TRP A 78 10.18 9.94 1.67
CA TRP A 78 10.89 10.95 2.45
C TRP A 78 11.01 12.26 1.69
N ALA A 79 11.30 13.32 2.43
CA ALA A 79 11.61 14.65 1.92
C ALA A 79 12.81 15.20 2.68
N GLU A 80 13.63 15.98 1.99
CA GLU A 80 14.89 16.50 2.50
C GLU A 80 14.79 18.01 2.73
N THR A 81 15.47 18.51 3.76
CA THR A 81 15.61 19.94 4.03
C THR A 81 16.99 20.23 4.59
N SER A 82 17.78 21.02 3.87
CA SER A 82 19.12 21.43 4.32
C SER A 82 19.02 22.58 5.32
N VAL A 83 19.72 22.44 6.45
CA VAL A 83 19.74 23.43 7.53
C VAL A 83 21.16 23.67 8.02
N SER A 84 21.40 24.83 8.62
CA SER A 84 22.69 25.19 9.20
C SER A 84 22.50 25.86 10.56
N GLY A 85 23.48 25.70 11.44
CA GLY A 85 23.46 26.27 12.78
C GLY A 85 23.00 25.28 13.85
N ARG A 86 22.57 25.80 15.00
CA ARG A 86 22.26 25.01 16.20
C ARG A 86 20.76 24.88 16.49
N TYR A 87 19.93 25.72 15.89
CA TYR A 87 18.50 25.77 16.15
C TYR A 87 17.76 25.84 14.82
N TYR A 88 16.70 25.02 14.68
CA TYR A 88 15.82 25.07 13.53
C TYR A 88 14.37 25.16 14.00
N HIS A 89 13.64 26.12 13.43
CA HIS A 89 12.21 26.26 13.57
C HIS A 89 11.61 26.58 12.20
N GLY A 90 10.86 25.65 11.62
CA GLY A 90 10.31 25.86 10.29
C GLY A 90 9.44 24.71 9.80
N LEU A 91 8.61 25.01 8.81
CA LEU A 91 7.77 24.01 8.14
C LEU A 91 8.65 23.11 7.26
N LEU A 92 8.62 21.81 7.53
CA LEU A 92 9.30 20.83 6.68
C LEU A 92 8.46 20.48 5.46
N ASN A 93 9.15 20.24 4.34
CA ASN A 93 8.52 19.66 3.15
C ASN A 93 7.85 18.33 3.52
N GLN A 94 6.58 18.19 3.16
CA GLN A 94 5.90 16.90 3.27
C GLN A 94 6.29 16.02 2.06
N PRO A 95 6.64 14.74 2.29
CA PRO A 95 6.80 13.76 1.20
C PRO A 95 5.50 13.52 0.42
N GLU A 96 5.59 12.72 -0.65
CA GLU A 96 4.45 12.31 -1.47
C GLU A 96 3.30 11.73 -0.62
N ALA A 97 2.09 12.23 -0.85
CA ALA A 97 0.85 11.71 -0.28
C ALA A 97 -0.05 11.13 -1.38
N LYS A 98 0.19 9.87 -1.75
CA LYS A 98 -0.62 9.17 -2.75
C LYS A 98 -2.04 8.93 -2.21
N GLU A 99 -3.05 9.20 -3.04
CA GLU A 99 -4.47 9.15 -2.66
C GLU A 99 -4.82 10.01 -1.42
N ASN A 100 -4.12 11.14 -1.23
CA ASN A 100 -4.24 12.02 -0.07
C ASN A 100 -3.99 11.31 1.28
N PHE A 101 -3.26 10.20 1.27
CA PHE A 101 -2.91 9.45 2.47
C PHE A 101 -1.40 9.55 2.74
N TYR A 102 -1.04 10.06 3.92
CA TYR A 102 0.34 10.15 4.39
C TYR A 102 0.35 10.08 5.91
N ARG A 103 1.36 9.42 6.48
CA ARG A 103 1.63 9.43 7.92
C ARG A 103 3.13 9.53 8.18
N ASP A 104 3.50 10.42 9.09
CA ASP A 104 4.88 10.57 9.55
C ASP A 104 5.35 9.31 10.30
N ILE A 105 6.63 8.99 10.15
CA ILE A 105 7.34 7.95 10.91
C ILE A 105 8.38 8.60 11.81
N ALA A 106 9.31 9.35 11.21
CA ALA A 106 10.45 9.92 11.92
C ALA A 106 11.02 11.13 11.17
N VAL A 107 11.70 12.00 11.90
CA VAL A 107 12.54 13.06 11.33
C VAL A 107 13.97 12.86 11.84
N LEU A 108 14.89 12.61 10.92
CA LEU A 108 16.29 12.36 11.23
C LEU A 108 17.16 13.51 10.72
N ALA A 109 18.08 14.01 11.54
CA ALA A 109 19.13 14.92 11.10
C ALA A 109 20.39 14.12 10.83
N ILE A 110 20.91 14.23 9.61
CA ILE A 110 22.20 13.65 9.20
C ILE A 110 23.19 14.76 8.83
N PRO A 111 24.52 14.55 8.99
CA PRO A 111 25.50 15.54 8.59
C PRO A 111 25.40 15.87 7.10
N ALA A 112 25.49 17.14 6.72
CA ALA A 112 25.46 17.54 5.32
C ALA A 112 26.78 17.19 4.60
N GLY A 113 26.74 17.11 3.27
CA GLY A 113 27.93 16.92 2.43
C GLY A 113 28.36 15.46 2.25
N LEU A 114 27.52 14.52 2.64
CA LEU A 114 27.73 13.09 2.38
C LEU A 114 27.56 12.80 0.89
N ASN A 115 28.44 11.98 0.33
CA ASN A 115 28.28 11.45 -1.02
C ASN A 115 27.52 10.10 -0.96
N SER A 116 26.90 9.70 -2.07
CA SER A 116 26.11 8.46 -2.16
C SER A 116 26.93 7.17 -1.98
N ALA A 117 28.26 7.26 -1.89
CA ALA A 117 29.16 6.14 -1.64
C ALA A 117 29.61 6.02 -0.17
N GLN A 118 29.25 6.97 0.70
CA GLN A 118 29.64 6.98 2.11
C GLN A 118 28.51 6.46 2.99
N ALA A 119 28.81 5.46 3.83
CA ALA A 119 27.95 5.07 4.92
C ALA A 119 27.96 6.18 6.00
N ILE A 120 26.78 6.49 6.54
CA ILE A 120 26.63 7.41 7.68
C ILE A 120 26.80 6.58 8.95
N PRO A 121 27.76 6.89 9.83
CA PRO A 121 27.82 6.27 11.15
C PRO A 121 26.51 6.51 11.91
N LEU A 122 25.97 5.48 12.56
CA LEU A 122 24.70 5.61 13.29
C LEU A 122 24.77 6.68 14.40
N ASP A 123 25.94 6.84 15.03
CA ASP A 123 26.17 7.82 16.08
C ASP A 123 26.11 9.29 15.58
N ASP A 124 26.23 9.50 14.27
CA ASP A 124 26.12 10.82 13.64
C ASP A 124 24.67 11.16 13.26
N ILE A 125 23.73 10.23 13.43
CA ILE A 125 22.31 10.43 13.13
C ILE A 125 21.58 10.87 14.40
N ILE A 126 20.88 12.01 14.31
CA ILE A 126 20.10 12.54 15.43
C ILE A 126 18.61 12.41 15.11
N ASP A 127 17.89 11.67 15.95
CA ASP A 127 16.42 11.61 15.88
C ASP A 127 15.82 12.88 16.50
N VAL A 128 15.16 13.68 15.66
CA VAL A 128 14.47 14.92 16.04
C VAL A 128 12.96 14.81 15.89
N SER A 129 12.42 13.59 15.80
CA SER A 129 10.99 13.32 15.58
C SER A 129 10.08 13.96 16.63
N ASN A 130 10.53 14.01 17.90
CA ASN A 130 9.79 14.64 18.99
C ASN A 130 9.58 16.15 18.80
N GLY A 131 10.39 16.79 17.95
CA GLY A 131 10.25 18.20 17.61
C GLY A 131 9.24 18.47 16.50
N LEU A 132 8.75 17.44 15.80
CA LEU A 132 7.79 17.58 14.70
C LEU A 132 6.38 17.77 15.24
N LYS A 133 5.75 18.89 14.90
CA LYS A 133 4.36 19.21 15.23
C LYS A 133 3.41 18.64 14.17
N SER A 134 2.14 18.51 14.54
CA SER A 134 1.09 17.99 13.65
C SER A 134 0.83 18.84 12.41
N ASP A 135 1.24 20.11 12.42
CA ASP A 135 1.17 21.02 11.27
C ASP A 135 2.37 20.87 10.31
N GLY A 136 3.34 20.00 10.64
CA GLY A 136 4.58 19.79 9.89
C GLY A 136 5.74 20.72 10.27
N THR A 137 5.55 21.60 11.26
CA THR A 137 6.62 22.46 11.77
C THR A 137 7.57 21.64 12.64
N LEU A 138 8.87 21.66 12.33
CA LEU A 138 9.91 21.10 13.18
C LEU A 138 10.50 22.20 14.06
N ASP A 139 10.63 21.90 15.35
CA ASP A 139 11.34 22.71 16.34
C ASP A 139 12.41 21.84 17.01
N CYS A 140 13.69 22.08 16.71
CA CYS A 140 14.77 21.24 17.23
C CYS A 140 16.07 22.02 17.47
N THR A 141 16.91 21.44 18.33
CA THR A 141 18.27 21.90 18.59
C THR A 141 19.25 20.83 18.14
N LEU A 142 20.25 21.24 17.36
CA LEU A 142 21.29 20.39 16.79
C LEU A 142 22.68 20.89 17.22
N PRO A 143 23.71 20.03 17.20
CA PRO A 143 25.09 20.48 17.29
C PRO A 143 25.41 21.47 16.16
N ALA A 144 26.38 22.36 16.39
CA ALA A 144 26.81 23.31 15.38
C ALA A 144 27.29 22.57 14.13
N GLY A 145 26.71 22.87 12.98
CA GLY A 145 27.10 22.27 11.72
C GLY A 145 26.08 22.53 10.63
N ASN A 146 26.30 21.83 9.52
CA ASN A 146 25.34 21.75 8.41
C ASN A 146 24.70 20.36 8.48
N TRP A 147 23.38 20.33 8.37
CA TRP A 147 22.58 19.12 8.51
C TRP A 147 21.61 18.99 7.36
N THR A 148 21.31 17.76 6.98
CA THR A 148 20.15 17.43 6.14
C THR A 148 19.11 16.79 7.04
N LEU A 149 17.93 17.40 7.11
CA LEU A 149 16.76 16.84 7.77
C LEU A 149 16.03 15.93 6.79
N LEU A 150 15.82 14.67 7.18
CA LEU A 150 15.06 13.67 6.46
C LEU A 150 13.75 13.42 7.19
N ARG A 151 12.64 13.93 6.64
CA ARG A 151 11.29 13.64 7.13
C ARG A 151 10.78 12.38 6.45
N PHE A 152 10.75 11.27 7.17
CA PHE A 152 10.23 10.00 6.72
C PHE A 152 8.75 9.86 7.04
N GLY A 153 8.02 9.29 6.08
CA GLY A 153 6.65 8.85 6.28
C GLY A 153 6.32 7.68 5.38
N TYR A 154 5.06 7.27 5.38
CA TYR A 154 4.55 6.27 4.46
C TYR A 154 3.27 6.73 3.79
N THR A 155 3.07 6.24 2.57
CA THR A 155 1.86 6.45 1.78
C THR A 155 1.41 5.14 1.13
N SER A 156 0.21 5.13 0.54
CA SER A 156 -0.32 4.00 -0.24
C SER A 156 0.55 3.76 -1.48
N THR A 157 0.75 2.50 -1.86
CA THR A 157 1.33 2.19 -3.19
C THR A 157 0.36 2.57 -4.31
N GLY A 158 -0.92 2.79 -4.00
CA GLY A 158 -2.01 3.12 -4.93
C GLY A 158 -2.31 2.01 -5.93
N SER A 159 -1.87 0.78 -5.63
CA SER A 159 -2.37 -0.42 -6.27
C SER A 159 -3.72 -0.76 -5.63
N LYS A 160 -4.76 -0.90 -6.45
CA LYS A 160 -6.09 -1.39 -6.07
C LYS A 160 -6.38 -2.68 -6.82
#